data_AF-A0A838TF58-F1
#
_entry.id   AF-A0A838TF58-F1
#
_cell.length_a   1.000
_cell.length_b   1.000
_cell.length_c   1.000
_cell.angle_alpha   90.00
_cell.angle_beta   90.00
_cell.angle_gamma   90.00
#
_symmetry.space_group_name_H-M   'P 1'
#
loop_
_entity.id
_entity.type
_entity.pdbx_description
1 polymer ?
#
loop_
_entity_poly.entity_id
_entity_poly.type
_entity_poly.pdbx_seq_one_letter_code
_entity_poly.pdbx_strand_id
1 'polypeptide(L)'
;MGGKVSGAGGGSIHFLAFTDLESAELIANDSSSGAGGARIFLVGKTHGGAAQLKMFGSGAVDISGNISDIATGSIEGDGTLFLGQRLLSVGHNTLSTTFSGVIQDGGASGGGGGALRKVGTSTLTLSGANTYTGGTIVEGGTLVLDNRTGSGTGPSVVQVNSGTLGRKRDHRRRSHSWHRERDRRLPRPGTWRHQAAHPNDSEQPDL
;
A
#
# COMPACT_ATOMS: atom_id res chain seq x y z
N MET A 1 -9.27 22.95 -11.03
CA MET A 1 -8.97 24.31 -11.53
C MET A 1 -7.47 24.57 -11.38
N GLY A 2 -6.70 24.68 -12.46
CA GLY A 2 -5.27 25.06 -12.41
C GLY A 2 -5.05 26.39 -13.13
N GLY A 3 -4.17 27.25 -12.61
CA GLY A 3 -3.84 28.53 -13.25
C GLY A 3 -3.13 28.30 -14.59
N LYS A 4 -3.69 28.83 -15.69
CA LYS A 4 -3.20 28.60 -17.06
C LYS A 4 -2.14 29.61 -17.54
N VAL A 5 -1.70 30.55 -16.70
CA VAL A 5 -0.71 31.59 -17.08
C VAL A 5 0.52 31.53 -16.16
N SER A 6 1.72 31.72 -16.73
CA SER A 6 3.00 31.71 -16.01
C SER A 6 2.98 32.69 -14.84
N GLY A 7 3.24 32.20 -13.62
CA GLY A 7 3.26 33.00 -12.39
C GLY A 7 1.91 33.19 -11.68
N ALA A 8 0.78 32.74 -12.22
CA ALA A 8 -0.49 32.77 -11.49
C ALA A 8 -0.59 31.61 -10.50
N GLY A 9 -0.80 31.91 -9.22
CA GLY A 9 -1.09 30.88 -8.22
C GLY A 9 -2.27 29.99 -8.63
N GLY A 10 -2.22 28.71 -8.25
CA GLY A 10 -3.32 27.79 -8.49
C GLY A 10 -4.61 28.24 -7.81
N GLY A 11 -5.75 27.90 -8.42
CA GLY A 11 -7.05 28.24 -7.86
C GLY A 11 -7.25 27.59 -6.49
N SER A 12 -7.88 28.31 -5.56
CA SER A 12 -8.24 27.76 -4.26
C SER A 12 -9.75 27.47 -4.15
N ILE A 13 -10.07 26.41 -3.43
CA ILE A 13 -11.42 26.10 -2.96
C ILE A 13 -11.35 26.03 -1.44
N HIS A 14 -12.29 26.67 -0.76
CA HIS A 14 -12.34 26.68 0.69
C HIS A 14 -13.69 26.16 1.18
N PHE A 15 -13.64 25.15 2.05
CA PHE A 15 -14.75 24.75 2.91
C PHE A 15 -14.46 25.35 4.30
N LEU A 16 -15.30 26.27 4.78
CA LEU A 16 -14.95 27.20 5.86
C LEU A 16 -15.70 26.97 7.19
N ALA A 17 -16.71 26.10 7.20
CA ALA A 17 -17.64 25.93 8.33
C ALA A 17 -18.01 24.46 8.53
N PHE A 18 -19.13 24.18 9.21
CA PHE A 18 -19.71 22.84 9.25
C PHE A 18 -20.00 22.37 7.82
N THR A 19 -19.27 21.37 7.36
CA THR A 19 -19.37 20.87 5.99
C THR A 19 -19.34 19.35 6.01
N ASP A 20 -20.33 18.72 5.40
CA ASP A 20 -20.32 17.29 5.13
C ASP A 20 -20.08 17.09 3.64
N LEU A 21 -18.97 16.44 3.29
CA LEU A 21 -18.65 16.15 1.88
C LEU A 21 -19.42 14.95 1.34
N GLU A 22 -20.08 14.18 2.21
CA GLU A 22 -20.85 12.98 1.85
C GLU A 22 -20.08 12.06 0.88
N SER A 23 -20.52 11.94 -0.38
CA SER A 23 -19.86 11.15 -1.44
C SER A 23 -19.19 12.01 -2.52
N ALA A 24 -18.83 13.26 -2.20
CA ALA A 24 -18.24 14.18 -3.16
C ALA A 24 -16.90 13.69 -3.71
N GLU A 25 -16.57 14.11 -4.93
CA GLU A 25 -15.25 13.95 -5.52
C GLU A 25 -14.55 15.32 -5.56
N LEU A 26 -13.45 15.46 -4.82
CA LEU A 26 -12.68 16.69 -4.75
C LEU A 26 -11.36 16.52 -5.50
N ILE A 27 -11.15 17.34 -6.54
CA ILE A 27 -9.99 17.21 -7.43
C ILE A 27 -9.09 18.45 -7.39
N ALA A 28 -7.95 18.34 -6.73
CA ALA A 28 -6.87 19.31 -6.75
C ALA A 28 -5.92 19.01 -7.91
N ASN A 29 -5.98 19.81 -8.98
CA ASN A 29 -5.21 19.58 -10.19
C ASN A 29 -3.83 20.26 -10.14
N ASP A 30 -2.91 19.75 -10.94
CA ASP A 30 -1.60 20.37 -11.17
C ASP A 30 -1.74 21.75 -11.87
N SER A 31 -0.63 22.50 -11.87
CA SER A 31 -0.46 23.72 -12.64
C SER A 31 0.42 23.45 -13.86
N SER A 32 -0.06 23.81 -15.06
CA SER A 32 0.73 23.71 -16.29
C SER A 32 1.74 24.85 -16.47
N SER A 33 1.91 25.72 -15.46
CA SER A 33 2.57 27.03 -15.63
C SER A 33 3.79 27.25 -14.72
N GLY A 34 4.24 26.23 -13.98
CA GLY A 34 5.33 26.36 -13.00
C GLY A 34 4.95 27.09 -11.70
N ALA A 35 3.71 27.56 -11.59
CA ALA A 35 3.13 28.06 -10.35
C ALA A 35 2.58 26.91 -9.47
N GLY A 36 2.22 27.19 -8.21
CA GLY A 36 1.58 26.19 -7.34
C GLY A 36 0.25 25.68 -7.91
N GLY A 37 -0.04 24.38 -7.79
CA GLY A 37 -1.27 23.75 -8.26
C GLY A 37 -2.52 24.16 -7.48
N ALA A 38 -3.67 23.61 -7.86
CA ALA A 38 -4.94 23.88 -7.19
C ALA A 38 -4.84 23.50 -5.70
N ARG A 39 -5.40 24.34 -4.82
CA ARG A 39 -5.47 24.02 -3.38
C ARG A 39 -6.91 23.91 -2.91
N ILE A 40 -7.21 22.83 -2.19
CA ILE A 40 -8.49 22.65 -1.52
C ILE A 40 -8.26 22.70 -0.02
N PHE A 41 -8.85 23.69 0.65
CA PHE A 41 -8.76 23.88 2.08
C PHE A 41 -10.02 23.35 2.77
N LEU A 42 -9.83 22.44 3.71
CA LEU A 42 -10.86 21.91 4.59
C LEU A 42 -10.65 22.55 5.96
N VAL A 43 -11.44 23.57 6.26
CA VAL A 43 -11.28 24.46 7.41
C VAL A 43 -12.55 24.44 8.26
N GLY A 44 -12.41 24.64 9.57
CA GLY A 44 -13.55 24.57 10.48
C GLY A 44 -13.91 23.13 10.79
N LYS A 45 -15.20 22.78 10.84
CA LYS A 45 -15.66 21.41 11.14
C LYS A 45 -16.12 20.72 9.87
N THR A 46 -15.18 20.14 9.12
CA THR A 46 -15.50 19.36 7.92
C THR A 46 -15.44 17.86 8.21
N HIS A 47 -16.49 17.13 7.83
CA HIS A 47 -16.49 15.66 7.75
C HIS A 47 -16.40 15.23 6.29
N GLY A 48 -15.45 14.35 5.98
CA GLY A 48 -15.27 13.87 4.61
C GLY A 48 -16.25 12.79 4.18
N GLY A 49 -16.86 12.05 5.12
CA GLY A 49 -17.79 10.96 4.79
C GLY A 49 -17.14 9.91 3.87
N ALA A 50 -17.85 9.55 2.80
CA ALA A 50 -17.40 8.65 1.73
C ALA A 50 -16.65 9.37 0.59
N ALA A 51 -16.31 10.66 0.75
CA ALA A 51 -15.72 11.47 -0.30
C ALA A 51 -14.38 10.91 -0.80
N GLN A 52 -14.12 11.16 -2.08
CA GLN A 52 -12.85 10.84 -2.72
C GLN A 52 -12.03 12.12 -2.92
N LEU A 53 -10.82 12.14 -2.37
CA LEU A 53 -9.87 13.24 -2.52
C LEU A 53 -8.82 12.85 -3.56
N LYS A 54 -8.76 13.60 -4.67
CA LYS A 54 -7.80 13.39 -5.75
C LYS A 54 -6.87 14.56 -5.88
N MET A 55 -5.57 14.31 -5.84
CA MET A 55 -4.55 15.35 -5.88
C MET A 55 -3.50 15.00 -6.92
N PHE A 56 -3.23 15.91 -7.84
CA PHE A 56 -2.36 15.66 -8.98
C PHE A 56 -1.24 16.67 -9.10
N GLY A 57 0.00 16.21 -9.32
CA GLY A 57 1.19 17.03 -9.47
C GLY A 57 1.38 18.04 -8.32
N SER A 58 1.42 19.33 -8.63
CA SER A 58 1.51 20.39 -7.62
C SER A 58 0.17 20.72 -6.91
N GLY A 59 -0.91 20.00 -7.23
CA GLY A 59 -2.20 20.11 -6.57
C GLY A 59 -2.17 19.56 -5.14
N ALA A 60 -2.91 20.21 -4.24
CA ALA A 60 -2.93 19.86 -2.83
C ALA A 60 -4.31 19.95 -2.18
N VAL A 61 -4.51 19.10 -1.18
CA VAL A 61 -5.61 19.20 -0.21
C VAL A 61 -4.96 19.50 1.14
N ASP A 62 -5.53 20.44 1.86
CA ASP A 62 -5.04 20.90 3.15
C ASP A 62 -6.16 20.75 4.19
N ILE A 63 -5.99 19.79 5.09
CA ILE A 63 -6.89 19.56 6.23
C ILE A 63 -6.35 20.22 7.50
N SER A 64 -5.21 20.91 7.44
CA SER A 64 -4.60 21.54 8.60
C SER A 64 -5.52 22.61 9.20
N GLY A 65 -6.49 23.16 8.46
CA GLY A 65 -7.47 24.09 9.03
C GLY A 65 -8.64 23.43 9.77
N ASN A 66 -8.78 22.11 9.73
CA ASN A 66 -9.90 21.41 10.36
C ASN A 66 -9.72 21.40 11.88
N ILE A 67 -10.80 21.66 12.62
CA ILE A 67 -10.81 21.73 14.08
C ILE A 67 -11.06 20.37 14.74
N SER A 68 -11.27 19.32 13.93
CA SER A 68 -11.38 17.93 14.36
C SER A 68 -10.60 17.01 13.44
N ASP A 69 -10.45 15.76 13.85
CA ASP A 69 -10.04 14.69 12.94
C ASP A 69 -11.05 14.56 11.79
N ILE A 70 -10.57 14.03 10.66
CA ILE A 70 -11.35 13.91 9.43
C ILE A 70 -11.41 12.45 8.98
N ALA A 71 -12.61 12.00 8.63
CA ALA A 71 -12.86 10.71 7.99
C ALA A 71 -13.22 10.95 6.52
N THR A 72 -12.55 10.27 5.59
CA THR A 72 -12.82 10.35 4.15
C THR A 72 -12.93 8.96 3.55
N GLY A 73 -13.62 8.86 2.42
CA GLY A 73 -13.77 7.62 1.68
C GLY A 73 -12.42 7.09 1.19
N SER A 74 -11.81 7.79 0.24
CA SER A 74 -10.54 7.40 -0.37
C SER A 74 -9.67 8.60 -0.75
N ILE A 75 -8.37 8.35 -0.88
CA ILE A 75 -7.38 9.32 -1.40
C ILE A 75 -6.68 8.73 -2.61
N GLU A 76 -6.40 9.53 -3.63
CA GLU A 76 -5.77 9.09 -4.88
C GLU A 76 -4.92 10.18 -5.52
N GLY A 77 -3.92 9.76 -6.30
CA GLY A 77 -3.07 10.64 -7.11
C GLY A 77 -1.68 10.86 -6.51
N ASP A 78 -0.95 11.81 -7.08
CA ASP A 78 0.47 12.08 -6.84
C ASP A 78 0.76 13.46 -6.22
N GLY A 79 -0.28 14.19 -5.80
CA GLY A 79 -0.17 15.51 -5.18
C GLY A 79 0.19 15.51 -3.69
N THR A 80 -0.07 16.62 -2.99
CA THR A 80 0.36 16.81 -1.60
C THR A 80 -0.80 16.94 -0.62
N LEU A 81 -0.82 16.12 0.45
CA LEU A 81 -1.82 16.16 1.52
C LEU A 81 -1.22 16.71 2.81
N PHE A 82 -1.70 17.88 3.24
CA PHE A 82 -1.26 18.52 4.49
C PHE A 82 -2.20 18.14 5.64
N LEU A 83 -1.67 17.43 6.62
CA LEU A 83 -2.40 16.99 7.82
C LEU A 83 -2.37 18.05 8.93
N GLY A 84 -1.29 18.83 9.04
CA GLY A 84 -1.01 19.60 10.25
C GLY A 84 -0.84 18.68 11.46
N GLN A 85 -1.81 18.72 12.37
CA GLN A 85 -1.86 17.94 13.61
C GLN A 85 -3.11 17.03 13.68
N ARG A 86 -3.69 16.70 12.52
CA ARG A 86 -5.02 16.07 12.40
C ARG A 86 -4.83 14.58 12.12
N LEU A 87 -5.71 13.74 12.67
CA LEU A 87 -5.83 12.36 12.23
C LEU A 87 -6.71 12.31 10.98
N LEU A 88 -6.16 11.77 9.90
CA LEU A 88 -6.91 11.43 8.70
C LEU A 88 -7.28 9.95 8.72
N SER A 89 -8.58 9.65 8.77
CA SER A 89 -9.12 8.30 8.61
C SER A 89 -9.54 8.06 7.16
N VAL A 90 -8.94 7.07 6.50
CA VAL A 90 -9.21 6.70 5.09
C VAL A 90 -9.81 5.30 5.02
N GLY A 91 -10.78 5.11 4.14
CA GLY A 91 -11.43 3.82 3.90
C GLY A 91 -12.92 3.81 4.25
N HIS A 92 -13.57 4.98 4.26
CA HIS A 92 -15.01 5.12 4.48
C HIS A 92 -15.85 4.93 3.20
N ASN A 93 -15.22 4.41 2.14
CA ASN A 93 -15.88 3.90 0.94
C ASN A 93 -15.24 2.56 0.52
N THR A 94 -15.74 1.93 -0.54
CA THR A 94 -15.28 0.61 -1.01
C THR A 94 -14.15 0.67 -2.04
N LEU A 95 -13.64 1.87 -2.35
CA LEU A 95 -12.64 2.06 -3.39
C LEU A 95 -11.25 1.66 -2.88
N SER A 96 -10.56 0.84 -3.67
CA SER A 96 -9.13 0.59 -3.47
C SER A 96 -8.33 1.55 -4.33
N THR A 97 -7.43 2.32 -3.73
CA THR A 97 -6.74 3.43 -4.40
C THR A 97 -5.23 3.37 -4.18
N THR A 98 -4.50 4.05 -5.06
CA THR A 98 -3.07 4.34 -4.89
C THR A 98 -2.88 5.83 -4.70
N PHE A 99 -2.17 6.20 -3.65
CA PHE A 99 -1.66 7.55 -3.44
C PHE A 99 -0.13 7.51 -3.53
N SER A 100 0.39 8.06 -4.62
CA SER A 100 1.83 8.16 -4.91
C SER A 100 2.42 9.49 -4.46
N GLY A 101 1.58 10.40 -3.98
CA GLY A 101 1.95 11.71 -3.47
C GLY A 101 2.56 11.67 -2.08
N VAL A 102 2.70 12.86 -1.48
CA VAL A 102 3.27 13.01 -0.13
C VAL A 102 2.17 13.43 0.84
N ILE A 103 2.03 12.67 1.92
CA ILE A 103 1.28 13.04 3.12
C ILE A 103 2.26 13.62 4.12
N GLN A 104 1.99 14.82 4.63
CA GLN A 104 2.91 15.55 5.48
C GLN A 104 2.21 16.44 6.52
N ASP A 105 2.97 16.84 7.53
CA ASP A 105 2.57 17.85 8.50
C ASP A 105 2.58 19.26 7.88
N GLY A 106 2.29 20.29 8.69
CA GLY A 106 2.21 21.67 8.22
C GLY A 106 0.89 21.97 7.51
N GLY A 107 0.96 22.73 6.42
CA GLY A 107 -0.22 23.34 5.77
C GLY A 107 -0.43 24.78 6.22
N ALA A 108 -1.52 25.40 5.77
CA ALA A 108 -1.84 26.80 6.04
C ALA A 108 -1.97 27.12 7.54
N SER A 109 -2.40 26.16 8.36
CA SER A 109 -2.49 26.32 9.82
C SER A 109 -1.28 25.75 10.58
N GLY A 110 -0.27 25.24 9.86
CA GLY A 110 0.91 24.62 10.46
C GLY A 110 0.60 23.40 11.32
N GLY A 111 1.47 23.15 12.30
CA GLY A 111 1.36 22.02 13.24
C GLY A 111 2.11 20.77 12.79
N GLY A 112 2.25 19.83 13.72
CA GLY A 112 2.85 18.52 13.51
C GLY A 112 2.14 17.45 14.33
N GLY A 113 2.54 16.20 14.16
CA GLY A 113 1.87 15.04 14.76
C GLY A 113 0.65 14.59 13.97
N GLY A 114 0.49 15.03 12.71
CA GLY A 114 -0.53 14.52 11.81
C GLY A 114 -0.40 13.01 11.66
N ALA A 115 -1.53 12.31 11.66
CA ALA A 115 -1.57 10.86 11.74
C ALA A 115 -2.49 10.26 10.67
N LEU A 116 -2.28 8.98 10.36
CA LEU A 116 -3.08 8.24 9.38
C LEU A 116 -3.78 7.05 10.04
N ARG A 117 -5.07 6.87 9.76
CA ARG A 117 -5.83 5.68 10.17
C ARG A 117 -6.50 5.02 8.96
N LYS A 118 -6.10 3.79 8.65
CA LYS A 118 -6.74 2.98 7.62
C LYS A 118 -7.88 2.16 8.22
N VAL A 119 -9.09 2.33 7.68
CA VAL A 119 -10.31 1.61 8.07
C VAL A 119 -10.99 0.97 6.86
N GLY A 120 -12.15 0.34 7.06
CA GLY A 120 -12.94 -0.26 5.99
C GLY A 120 -12.30 -1.52 5.40
N THR A 121 -12.84 -2.03 4.29
CA THR A 121 -12.42 -3.31 3.69
C THR A 121 -11.46 -3.15 2.52
N SER A 122 -11.37 -1.95 1.95
CA SER A 122 -10.60 -1.67 0.73
C SER A 122 -9.08 -1.65 0.97
N THR A 123 -8.33 -1.56 -0.13
CA THR A 123 -6.86 -1.40 -0.10
C THR A 123 -6.47 0.05 -0.33
N LEU A 124 -5.63 0.61 0.54
CA LEU A 124 -4.89 1.85 0.29
C LEU A 124 -3.45 1.50 0.00
N THR A 125 -2.94 1.87 -1.17
CA THR A 125 -1.51 1.75 -1.51
C THR A 125 -0.84 3.11 -1.38
N LEU A 126 0.20 3.21 -0.55
CA LEU A 126 1.06 4.38 -0.44
C LEU A 126 2.39 4.08 -1.13
N SER A 127 2.71 4.82 -2.19
CA SER A 127 3.98 4.67 -2.91
C SER A 127 4.89 5.89 -2.83
N GLY A 128 4.40 7.01 -2.27
CA GLY A 128 5.21 8.18 -1.98
C GLY A 128 5.97 8.07 -0.66
N ALA A 129 6.98 8.92 -0.48
CA ALA A 129 7.69 9.08 0.78
C ALA A 129 6.95 10.08 1.67
N ASN A 130 6.26 9.58 2.69
CA ASN A 130 5.45 10.37 3.60
C ASN A 130 6.29 10.91 4.77
N THR A 131 5.94 12.10 5.25
CA THR A 131 6.72 12.85 6.25
C THR A 131 5.91 13.36 7.44
N TYR A 132 4.62 13.00 7.53
CA TYR A 132 3.84 13.28 8.73
C TYR A 132 4.47 12.61 9.95
N THR A 133 4.41 13.27 11.11
CA THR A 133 5.17 12.82 12.29
C THR A 133 4.32 12.07 13.33
N GLY A 134 3.00 12.01 13.16
CA GLY A 134 2.13 11.13 13.95
C GLY A 134 2.21 9.66 13.50
N GLY A 135 1.59 8.77 14.28
CA GLY A 135 1.58 7.33 13.99
C GLY A 135 0.66 6.94 12.84
N THR A 136 0.81 5.71 12.37
CA THR A 136 -0.14 5.06 11.44
C THR A 136 -0.90 3.96 12.16
N ILE A 137 -2.23 3.95 12.06
CA ILE A 137 -3.09 2.91 12.63
C ILE A 137 -3.79 2.16 11.50
N VAL A 138 -3.71 0.83 11.49
CA VAL A 138 -4.38 -0.05 10.52
C VAL A 138 -5.47 -0.83 11.24
N GLU A 139 -6.69 -0.29 11.24
CA GLU A 139 -7.86 -0.86 11.92
C GLU A 139 -8.73 -1.73 11.01
N GLY A 140 -8.59 -1.61 9.69
CA GLY A 140 -9.32 -2.45 8.74
C GLY A 140 -8.73 -2.44 7.34
N GLY A 141 -9.06 -3.49 6.57
CA GLY A 141 -8.68 -3.58 5.15
C GLY A 141 -7.18 -3.78 5.01
N THR A 142 -6.61 -3.29 3.90
CA THR A 142 -5.16 -3.44 3.63
C THR A 142 -4.51 -2.08 3.42
N LEU A 143 -3.40 -1.83 4.12
CA LEU A 143 -2.44 -0.77 3.81
C LEU A 143 -1.23 -1.41 3.12
N VAL A 144 -0.98 -1.04 1.87
CA VAL A 144 0.17 -1.51 1.09
C VAL A 144 1.20 -0.39 0.98
N LEU A 145 2.45 -0.68 1.31
CA LEU A 145 3.58 0.21 1.08
C LEU A 145 4.32 -0.22 -0.20
N ASP A 146 4.43 0.70 -1.16
CA ASP A 146 5.10 0.50 -2.45
C ASP A 146 6.13 1.62 -2.72
N ASN A 147 6.58 2.32 -1.68
CA ASN A 147 7.57 3.38 -1.79
C ASN A 147 8.98 2.77 -1.94
N ARG A 148 9.77 3.32 -2.87
CA ARG A 148 11.14 2.85 -3.15
C ARG A 148 12.20 3.50 -2.28
N THR A 149 11.93 4.73 -1.83
CA THR A 149 12.81 5.56 -1.01
C THR A 149 12.00 6.25 0.07
N GLY A 150 12.66 6.69 1.14
CA GLY A 150 12.01 7.31 2.29
C GLY A 150 11.12 6.35 3.08
N SER A 151 10.23 6.90 3.90
CA SER A 151 9.24 6.12 4.67
C SER A 151 7.87 6.19 4.03
N GLY A 152 7.19 5.05 3.89
CA GLY A 152 5.80 5.00 3.44
C GLY A 152 4.79 5.45 4.50
N THR A 153 5.19 5.57 5.78
CA THR A 153 4.29 5.90 6.90
C THR A 153 4.83 6.97 7.85
N GLY A 154 5.80 7.78 7.40
CA GLY A 154 6.51 8.69 8.28
C GLY A 154 7.46 7.97 9.26
N PRO A 155 8.12 8.70 10.17
CA PRO A 155 9.12 8.15 11.08
C PRO A 155 8.56 7.47 12.33
N SER A 156 7.24 7.56 12.55
CA SER A 156 6.58 7.14 13.80
C SER A 156 6.01 5.73 13.77
N VAL A 157 5.47 5.28 14.91
CA VAL A 157 4.95 3.92 15.12
C VAL A 157 3.83 3.58 14.12
N VAL A 158 3.87 2.35 13.61
CA VAL A 158 2.77 1.73 12.89
C VAL A 158 2.10 0.69 13.78
N GLN A 159 0.83 0.89 14.09
CA GLN A 159 0.00 -0.05 14.85
C GLN A 159 -0.96 -0.77 13.91
N VAL A 160 -0.96 -2.10 13.96
CA VAL A 160 -1.89 -2.94 13.18
C VAL A 160 -2.82 -3.64 14.16
N ASN A 161 -4.12 -3.30 14.10
CA ASN A 161 -5.15 -3.85 14.98
C ASN A 161 -5.88 -5.01 14.28
N SER A 162 -6.79 -4.68 13.35
CA SER A 162 -7.63 -5.68 12.66
C SER A 162 -7.48 -5.65 11.13
N GLY A 163 -6.62 -4.78 10.58
CA GLY A 163 -6.29 -4.78 9.16
C GLY A 163 -4.99 -5.50 8.83
N THR A 164 -4.52 -5.31 7.60
CA THR A 164 -3.28 -5.90 7.08
C THR A 164 -2.31 -4.80 6.64
N LEU A 165 -1.06 -4.88 7.08
CA LEU A 165 0.04 -4.11 6.53
C LEU A 165 0.84 -5.01 5.57
N GLY A 166 1.04 -4.54 4.33
CA GLY A 166 1.74 -5.30 3.29
C GLY A 166 2.66 -4.45 2.44
N ARG A 167 3.39 -5.12 1.55
CA ARG A 167 4.18 -4.49 0.48
C ARG A 167 3.79 -5.09 -0.86
N LYS A 168 3.90 -4.33 -1.95
CA LYS A 168 3.68 -4.88 -3.28
C LYS A 168 4.78 -5.92 -3.56
N ARG A 169 4.38 -7.17 -3.82
CA ARG A 169 5.34 -8.24 -4.14
C ARG A 169 5.54 -8.27 -5.65
N ASP A 170 6.76 -7.99 -6.09
CA ASP A 170 7.18 -8.37 -7.44
C ASP A 170 7.24 -9.89 -7.51
N HIS A 171 6.23 -10.50 -8.13
CA HIS A 171 6.23 -11.92 -8.45
C HIS A 171 7.19 -12.21 -9.61
N ARG A 172 8.50 -12.00 -9.43
CA ARG A 172 9.48 -12.81 -10.17
C ARG A 172 9.47 -14.20 -9.55
N ARG A 173 8.51 -15.01 -9.97
CA ARG A 173 8.54 -16.46 -9.73
C ARG A 173 9.89 -16.95 -10.23
N ARG A 174 10.81 -17.26 -9.31
CA ARG A 174 11.93 -18.13 -9.64
C ARG A 174 11.32 -19.48 -9.92
N SER A 175 10.95 -19.74 -11.18
CA SER A 175 10.68 -21.08 -11.67
C SER A 175 11.98 -21.86 -11.57
N HIS A 176 12.29 -22.36 -10.38
CA HIS A 176 13.21 -23.47 -10.24
C HIS A 176 12.47 -24.69 -10.80
N SER A 177 12.62 -24.87 -12.11
CA SER A 177 12.34 -26.13 -12.78
C SER A 177 13.30 -27.17 -12.17
N TRP A 178 12.82 -27.95 -11.21
CA TRP A 178 13.46 -29.22 -10.91
C TRP A 178 13.17 -30.14 -12.09
N HIS A 179 14.03 -30.12 -13.11
CA HIS A 179 14.07 -31.21 -14.07
C HIS A 179 14.31 -32.51 -13.30
N ARG A 180 13.29 -33.38 -13.28
CA ARG A 180 13.43 -34.77 -12.86
C ARG A 180 14.36 -35.47 -13.85
N GLU A 181 15.66 -35.43 -13.59
CA GLU A 181 16.60 -36.42 -14.12
C GLU A 181 16.54 -37.66 -13.19
N ARG A 182 15.41 -38.37 -13.20
CA ARG A 182 15.30 -39.73 -12.68
C ARG A 182 14.79 -40.62 -13.78
N ASP A 183 15.57 -40.71 -14.85
CA ASP A 183 15.47 -41.80 -15.82
C ASP A 183 16.84 -42.02 -16.45
N ARG A 184 17.71 -42.73 -15.72
CA ARG A 184 18.78 -43.56 -16.29
C ARG A 184 19.39 -44.44 -15.19
N ARG A 185 19.30 -45.75 -15.44
CA ARG A 185 19.94 -46.90 -14.76
C ARG A 185 19.03 -47.72 -13.82
N LEU A 186 18.10 -48.46 -14.42
CA LEU A 186 17.79 -49.81 -13.92
C LEU A 186 18.79 -50.80 -14.56
N PRO A 187 19.52 -51.62 -13.79
CA PRO A 187 20.22 -52.78 -14.35
C PRO A 187 19.22 -53.88 -14.71
N ARG A 188 19.45 -54.55 -15.85
CA ARG A 188 18.66 -55.69 -16.32
C ARG A 188 18.77 -56.87 -15.33
N PRO A 189 17.68 -57.61 -15.05
CA PRO A 189 17.76 -58.80 -14.20
C PRO A 189 18.56 -59.90 -14.90
N GLY A 190 19.70 -60.26 -14.31
CA GLY A 190 20.51 -61.41 -14.67
C GLY A 190 19.89 -62.71 -14.18
N THR A 191 20.01 -63.73 -15.02
CA THR A 191 19.59 -65.11 -14.83
C THR A 191 20.21 -65.75 -13.58
N TRP A 192 19.36 -66.23 -12.66
CA TRP A 192 19.78 -67.12 -11.57
C TRP A 192 20.14 -68.49 -12.13
N ARG A 193 21.43 -68.82 -12.19
CA ARG A 193 21.90 -70.19 -12.47
C ARG A 193 22.12 -70.89 -11.13
N HIS A 194 21.23 -71.82 -10.80
CA HIS A 194 21.44 -72.78 -9.71
C HIS A 194 22.65 -73.65 -10.07
N GLN A 195 23.74 -73.52 -9.30
CA GLN A 195 24.82 -74.50 -9.30
C GLN A 195 24.51 -75.46 -8.16
N ALA A 196 23.87 -76.58 -8.53
CA ALA A 196 23.68 -77.72 -7.64
C ALA A 196 25.04 -78.34 -7.32
N ALA A 197 25.33 -78.49 -6.03
CA ALA A 197 26.42 -79.30 -5.54
C ALA A 197 26.16 -80.78 -5.89
N HIS A 198 27.22 -81.46 -6.30
CA HIS A 198 27.24 -82.89 -6.62
C HIS A 198 26.77 -83.75 -5.44
N PRO A 199 25.93 -84.77 -5.66
CA PRO A 199 25.70 -85.85 -4.70
C PRO A 199 26.90 -86.78 -4.66
N ASN A 200 27.26 -87.16 -3.43
CA ASN A 200 28.31 -88.11 -3.09
C ASN A 200 27.67 -89.50 -3.02
N ASP A 201 28.01 -90.40 -3.95
CA ASP A 201 27.66 -91.83 -3.88
C ASP A 201 28.79 -92.69 -4.44
N SER A 202 29.51 -93.37 -3.55
CA SER A 202 30.01 -94.75 -3.69
C SER A 202 30.51 -95.15 -2.29
N GLU A 203 29.73 -95.99 -1.59
CA GLU A 203 30.01 -97.43 -1.36
C GLU A 203 31.20 -97.64 -0.39
N GLN A 204 31.11 -98.37 0.73
CA GLN A 204 30.70 -99.77 0.91
C GLN A 204 30.71 -100.16 2.44
N PRO A 205 30.47 -101.42 2.89
CA PRO A 205 29.52 -101.75 3.94
C PRO A 205 30.15 -102.46 5.18
N ASP A 206 29.27 -102.95 6.06
CA ASP A 206 29.50 -103.71 7.29
C ASP A 206 30.61 -104.80 7.22
N LEU A 207 31.51 -104.78 8.22
CA LEU A 207 31.71 -105.77 9.30
C LEU A 207 32.93 -105.40 10.16
#